data_AF-A0A933RTZ6-F1
#
_entry.id   AF-A0A933RTZ6-F1
#
_cell.length_a   1.000
_cell.length_b   1.000
_cell.length_c   1.000
_cell.angle_alpha   90.00
_cell.angle_beta   90.00
_cell.angle_gamma   90.00
#
_symmetry.space_group_name_H-M   'P 1'
#
loop_
_entity.id
_entity.type
_entity.pdbx_description
1 polymer ?
#
loop_
_entity_poly.entity_id
_entity_poly.type
_entity_poly.pdbx_seq_one_letter_code
_entity_poly.pdbx_strand_id
1 'polypeptide(L)' 'MTTTPNCPHCNETLELVGNRPLVQGYQLREYQCPKCETRTRAATHWDHSLTEPHGHFYHE' A
#
# COMPACT_ATOMS: atom_id res chain seq x y z
N MET A 1 7.32 5.21 -4.11
CA MET A 1 6.20 4.68 -4.93
C MET A 1 6.04 3.19 -4.63
N THR A 2 5.00 2.80 -3.88
CA THR A 2 4.73 1.38 -3.59
C THR A 2 3.98 0.79 -4.79
N THR A 3 4.65 0.00 -5.62
CA THR A 3 4.02 -0.66 -6.77
C THR A 3 3.01 -1.70 -6.27
N THR A 4 1.78 -1.63 -6.77
CA THR A 4 0.74 -2.63 -6.49
C THR A 4 1.13 -3.98 -7.08
N PRO A 5 1.12 -5.07 -6.30
CA PRO A 5 1.51 -6.38 -6.80
C PRO A 5 0.45 -6.97 -7.75
N ASN A 6 0.89 -7.86 -8.64
CA ASN A 6 0.00 -8.67 -9.47
C ASN A 6 -0.35 -9.98 -8.76
N CYS A 7 -1.52 -10.52 -9.09
CA CYS A 7 -2.00 -11.78 -8.56
C CYS A 7 -1.12 -12.94 -9.08
N PRO A 8 -0.57 -13.81 -8.21
CA PRO A 8 0.30 -14.91 -8.65
C PRO A 8 -0.43 -16.00 -9.46
N HIS A 9 -1.77 -16.02 -9.43
CA HIS A 9 -2.58 -17.01 -10.15
C HIS A 9 -3.06 -16.51 -11.52
N CYS A 10 -3.54 -15.27 -11.58
CA CYS A 10 -4.19 -14.74 -12.76
C CYS A 10 -3.38 -13.65 -13.46
N ASN A 11 -2.28 -13.21 -12.84
CA ASN A 11 -1.44 -12.08 -13.28
C ASN A 11 -2.19 -10.73 -13.42
N GLU A 12 -3.43 -10.66 -12.91
CA GLU A 12 -4.20 -9.42 -12.82
C GLU A 12 -3.66 -8.52 -11.71
N THR A 13 -3.75 -7.20 -11.90
CA THR A 13 -3.41 -6.23 -10.87
C THR A 13 -4.30 -6.44 -9.64
N LEU A 14 -3.69 -6.57 -8.46
CA LEU A 14 -4.46 -6.71 -7.23
C LEU A 14 -5.04 -5.36 -6.78
N GLU A 15 -6.21 -5.38 -6.16
CA GLU A 15 -6.83 -4.18 -5.61
C GLU A 15 -6.53 -4.06 -4.11
N LEU A 16 -6.21 -2.86 -3.64
CA LEU A 16 -5.99 -2.60 -2.22
C LEU A 16 -7.35 -2.58 -1.50
N VAL A 17 -7.61 -3.58 -0.67
CA VAL A 17 -8.88 -3.72 0.07
C VAL A 17 -8.73 -3.41 1.56
N GLY A 18 -7.49 -3.34 2.06
CA GLY A 18 -7.22 -2.97 3.44
C GLY A 18 -5.88 -2.29 3.59
N ASN A 19 -5.82 -1.29 4.45
CA ASN A 19 -4.57 -0.67 4.89
C ASN A 19 -4.67 -0.36 6.37
N ARG A 20 -3.77 -0.92 7.18
CA ARG A 20 -3.75 -0.69 8.62
C ARG A 20 -2.31 -0.55 9.14
N PRO A 21 -2.09 0.25 10.19
CA PRO A 21 -0.79 0.27 10.87
C PRO A 21 -0.46 -1.12 11.43
N LEU A 22 0.82 -1.51 11.33
CA LEU A 22 1.32 -2.78 11.86
C LEU A 22 2.21 -2.54 13.08
N VAL A 23 3.30 -1.80 12.89
CA VAL A 23 4.25 -1.32 13.90
C VAL A 23 4.74 0.07 13.49
N GLN A 24 5.48 0.76 14.36
CA GLN A 24 6.02 2.09 14.06
C GLN A 24 6.82 2.06 12.75
N GLY A 25 6.46 2.93 11.79
CA GLY A 25 7.10 3.00 10.47
C GLY A 25 6.65 1.94 9.46
N TYR A 26 5.68 1.08 9.77
CA TYR A 26 5.17 0.05 8.84
C TYR A 26 3.64 -0.03 8.80
N GLN A 27 3.12 -0.29 7.60
CA GLN A 27 1.72 -0.63 7.36
C GLN A 27 1.58 -2.05 6.83
N LEU A 28 0.48 -2.69 7.20
CA LEU A 28 -0.01 -3.89 6.55
C LEU A 28 -1.04 -3.50 5.49
N ARG A 29 -0.70 -3.78 4.24
CA ARG A 29 -1.62 -3.66 3.11
C ARG A 29 -2.20 -5.02 2.77
N GLU A 30 -3.52 -5.09 2.64
CA GLU A 30 -4.26 -6.27 2.20
C GLU A 30 -4.78 -6.02 0.79
N TYR A 31 -4.48 -6.96 -0.10
CA TYR A 31 -4.78 -6.90 -1.51
C TYR A 31 -5.69 -8.05 -1.91
N GLN A 32 -6.67 -7.81 -2.78
CA GLN A 32 -7.58 -8.82 -3.30
C GLN A 32 -7.57 -8.80 -4.83
N CYS A 33 -7.52 -9.99 -5.45
CA CYS A 33 -7.69 -10.13 -6.88
C CYS A 33 -9.17 -9.98 -7.27
N PRO A 34 -9.53 -9.09 -8.21
CA PRO A 34 -10.92 -8.94 -8.64
C PRO A 34 -11.45 -10.15 -9.42
N LYS A 35 -10.54 -10.98 -9.98
CA LYS A 35 -10.90 -12.09 -10.87
C LYS A 35 -11.05 -13.44 -10.16
N CYS A 36 -10.13 -13.75 -9.27
CA CYS A 36 -10.06 -15.06 -8.58
C CYS A 36 -10.13 -14.94 -7.06
N GLU A 37 -10.37 -13.74 -6.55
CA GLU A 37 -10.58 -13.46 -5.12
C GLU A 37 -9.40 -13.83 -4.20
N THR A 38 -8.24 -14.14 -4.79
CA THR A 38 -7.01 -14.42 -4.02
C THR A 38 -6.65 -13.20 -3.19
N ARG A 39 -6.37 -13.44 -1.90
CA ARG A 39 -5.95 -12.40 -0.96
C ARG A 39 -4.47 -12.52 -0.64
N THR A 40 -3.79 -11.39 -0.65
CA THR A 40 -2.36 -11.29 -0.35
C THR A 40 -2.13 -10.13 0.60
N ARG A 41 -1.14 -10.28 1.48
CA ARG A 41 -0.78 -9.30 2.49
C ARG A 41 0.67 -8.91 2.32
N ALA A 42 0.95 -7.61 2.38
CA ALA A 42 2.32 -7.12 2.34
C ALA A 42 2.53 -6.14 3.50
N ALA A 43 3.59 -6.39 4.27
CA ALA A 43 4.13 -5.39 5.19
C ALA A 43 5.02 -4.45 4.38
N THR A 44 4.66 -3.18 4.32
CA THR A 44 5.43 -2.16 3.61
C THR A 44 5.79 -1.05 4.58
N HIS A 45 6.87 -0.31 4.30
CA HIS A 45 7.14 0.91 5.04
C HIS A 45 5.92 1.84 4.99
N TRP A 46 5.67 2.53 6.09
CA TRP A 46 4.67 3.58 6.13
C TRP A 46 5.12 4.66 5.15
N ASP A 47 4.30 4.91 4.14
CA ASP A 47 4.60 5.88 3.10
C ASP A 47 4.07 7.23 3.59
N HIS A 48 4.93 8.00 4.28
CA HIS A 48 4.60 9.30 4.85
C HIS A 48 4.26 10.35 3.77
N SER A 49 4.59 10.10 2.50
CA SER A 49 4.28 10.95 1.35
C SER A 49 2.78 11.10 1.07
N LEU A 50 1.92 10.26 1.65
CA LEU A 50 0.46 10.46 1.64
C LEU A 50 -0.05 11.32 2.81
N THR A 51 0.82 11.71 3.74
CA THR A 51 0.52 12.47 4.95
C THR A 51 1.31 13.77 5.08
N GLU A 52 2.34 14.00 4.26
CA GLU A 52 2.97 15.32 4.20
C GLU A 52 2.10 16.24 3.34
N PRO A 53 1.48 17.30 3.91
CA PRO A 53 1.04 18.40 3.09
C PRO A 53 2.30 18.96 2.42
N HIS A 54 2.37 18.87 1.09
CA HIS A 54 3.30 19.68 0.33
C HIS A 54 2.93 21.15 0.57
N GLY A 55 3.56 21.80 1.56
CA GLY A 55 3.42 23.23 1.83
C GLY A 55 3.79 23.55 3.28
N HIS A 56 4.78 24.38 3.61
CA HIS A 56 5.63 25.26 2.83
C HIS A 56 7.04 25.19 3.42
N PHE A 57 8.06 25.18 2.56
CA PHE A 57 9.39 25.60 2.94
C PHE A 57 9.32 27.08 3.34
N TYR A 58 9.34 27.39 4.63
CA TYR A 58 9.84 28.68 5.11
C TYR A 58 11.26 28.42 5.61
N HIS A 59 12.24 28.83 4.80
CA HIS A 59 13.58 29.13 5.30
C HIS A 59 13.50 30.48 6.00
N GLU A 60 13.97 30.54 7.25
CA GLU A 60 14.40 31.78 7.90
C GLU A 60 15.84 32.15 7.49
#